data_AF-A0A495KHR6-F1
#
_entry.id   AF-A0A495KHR6-F1
#
_cell.length_a   1.000
_cell.length_b   1.000
_cell.length_c   1.000
_cell.angle_alpha   90.00
_cell.angle_beta   90.00
_cell.angle_gamma   90.00
#
_symmetry.space_group_name_H-M   'P 1'
#
loop_
_entity.id
_entity.type
_entity.pdbx_description
1 polymer ?
#
loop_
_entity_poly.entity_id
_entity_poly.type
_entity_poly.pdbx_seq_one_letter_code
_entity_poly.pdbx_strand_id
1 'polypeptide(L)'
;MKKLFLLLICTSAFSQDKFELTPEKFTDYVVCNFEGKTEIDLYIKSMQWLEVTYKNPKEVLKGNIENDYIRFTGSKSNLYCINALGRTCYDVRYTIELVFKDGKIKFDVIDLEYLAPSSQYSAGGWSSLPLMTNPGAFFKKGELKKTYKYIPEIADHLNSLKSDLQTFITTDAVASKKEGW
;
A
#
# COMPACT_ATOMS: atom_id res chain seq x y z
N MET A 1 -34.68 -40.07 9.90
CA MET A 1 -34.38 -38.66 9.53
C MET A 1 -32.94 -38.34 9.93
N LYS A 2 -31.98 -38.48 9.01
CA LYS A 2 -30.58 -38.12 9.26
C LYS A 2 -30.45 -36.60 9.14
N LYS A 3 -30.28 -35.91 10.26
CA LYS A 3 -29.95 -34.48 10.28
C LYS A 3 -28.49 -34.35 9.82
N LEU A 4 -28.28 -33.84 8.60
CA LEU A 4 -26.97 -33.49 8.09
C LEU A 4 -26.57 -32.15 8.71
N PHE A 5 -25.62 -32.18 9.65
CA PHE A 5 -25.06 -30.98 10.26
C PHE A 5 -24.01 -30.41 9.30
N LEU A 6 -24.34 -29.31 8.61
CA LEU A 6 -23.41 -28.62 7.74
C LEU A 6 -22.41 -27.85 8.62
N LEU A 7 -21.20 -28.40 8.77
CA LEU A 7 -20.12 -27.73 9.50
C LEU A 7 -19.63 -26.56 8.64
N LEU A 8 -20.02 -25.33 9.01
CA LEU A 8 -19.51 -24.11 8.39
C LEU A 8 -18.05 -23.95 8.81
N ILE A 9 -17.13 -24.36 7.94
CA ILE A 9 -15.70 -24.10 8.12
C ILE A 9 -15.51 -22.59 7.87
N CYS A 10 -15.60 -21.79 8.93
CA CYS A 10 -15.07 -20.44 8.94
C CYS A 10 -13.56 -20.54 8.77
N THR A 11 -13.07 -20.56 7.54
CA THR A 11 -11.69 -20.19 7.27
C THR A 11 -11.58 -18.74 7.71
N SER A 12 -11.04 -18.51 8.91
CA SER A 12 -10.52 -17.21 9.30
C SER A 12 -9.44 -16.90 8.27
N ALA A 13 -9.82 -16.20 7.20
CA ALA A 13 -8.87 -15.57 6.32
C ALA A 13 -8.04 -14.69 7.25
N PHE A 14 -6.77 -15.06 7.46
CA PHE A 14 -5.83 -14.23 8.18
C PHE A 14 -5.85 -12.88 7.49
N SER A 15 -6.58 -11.93 8.09
CA SER A 15 -6.59 -10.56 7.64
C SER A 15 -5.20 -10.04 7.97
N GLN A 16 -4.31 -10.00 6.98
CA GLN A 16 -3.03 -9.30 7.11
C GLN A 16 -3.36 -7.84 7.44
N ASP A 17 -2.92 -7.41 8.62
CA ASP A 17 -3.22 -6.10 9.19
C ASP A 17 -2.14 -5.07 8.86
N LYS A 18 -0.96 -5.52 8.45
CA LYS A 18 0.19 -4.70 8.07
C LYS A 18 0.89 -5.27 6.84
N PHE A 19 1.51 -4.37 6.07
CA PHE A 19 2.48 -4.74 5.05
C PHE A 19 3.75 -5.24 5.72
N GLU A 20 4.27 -6.36 5.26
CA GLU A 20 5.58 -6.86 5.69
C GLU A 20 6.29 -7.59 4.55
N LEU A 21 7.61 -7.66 4.65
CA LEU A 21 8.43 -8.52 3.81
C LEU A 21 8.79 -9.78 4.61
N THR A 22 8.28 -10.93 4.17
CA THR A 22 8.65 -12.24 4.72
C THR A 22 9.53 -13.02 3.73
N PRO A 23 10.18 -14.12 4.15
CA PRO A 23 10.91 -14.99 3.24
C PRO A 23 10.09 -15.53 2.06
N GLU A 24 8.78 -15.68 2.25
CA GLU A 24 7.84 -16.23 1.27
C GLU A 24 7.38 -15.19 0.28
N LYS A 25 6.96 -14.01 0.77
CA LYS A 25 6.48 -12.92 -0.08
C LYS A 25 6.47 -11.57 0.64
N PHE A 26 6.33 -10.52 -0.16
CA PHE A 26 5.84 -9.25 0.31
C PHE A 26 4.31 -9.29 0.41
N THR A 27 3.74 -8.68 1.46
CA THR A 27 2.28 -8.52 1.59
C THR A 27 1.74 -7.66 0.45
N ASP A 28 0.88 -8.24 -0.37
CA ASP A 28 0.21 -7.60 -1.50
C ASP A 28 -0.93 -6.67 -1.07
N TYR A 29 -1.72 -7.10 -0.10
CA TYR A 29 -2.80 -6.27 0.43
C TYR A 29 -2.98 -6.44 1.93
N VAL A 30 -3.57 -5.41 2.53
CA VAL A 30 -4.08 -5.41 3.91
C VAL A 30 -5.53 -4.99 3.94
N VAL A 31 -6.26 -5.38 4.98
CA VAL A 31 -7.66 -4.97 5.18
C VAL A 31 -7.75 -4.01 6.35
N CYS A 32 -8.30 -2.82 6.10
CA CYS A 32 -8.63 -1.82 7.11
C CYS A 32 -10.10 -1.95 7.49
N ASN A 33 -10.41 -2.14 8.78
CA ASN A 33 -11.78 -2.24 9.27
C ASN A 33 -12.27 -0.91 9.82
N PHE A 34 -13.54 -0.57 9.56
CA PHE A 34 -14.22 0.67 9.92
C PHE A 34 -15.66 0.38 10.36
N GLU A 35 -15.85 -0.01 11.61
CA GLU A 35 -17.18 -0.36 12.13
C GLU A 35 -18.20 0.77 11.91
N GLY A 36 -19.37 0.42 11.38
CA GLY A 36 -20.48 1.36 11.16
C GLY A 36 -20.32 2.32 9.97
N LYS A 37 -19.27 2.22 9.15
CA LYS A 37 -19.11 3.00 7.91
C LYS A 37 -19.60 2.22 6.69
N THR A 38 -20.39 2.87 5.84
CA THR A 38 -20.81 2.30 4.54
C THR A 38 -19.67 2.36 3.52
N GLU A 39 -19.72 1.56 2.47
CA GLU A 39 -18.80 1.66 1.34
C GLU A 39 -18.82 3.06 0.69
N ILE A 40 -19.98 3.72 0.69
CA ILE A 40 -20.16 5.10 0.22
C ILE A 40 -19.36 6.08 1.07
N ASP A 41 -19.50 6.01 2.40
CA ASP A 41 -18.75 6.86 3.33
C ASP A 41 -17.25 6.68 3.17
N LEU A 42 -16.81 5.42 3.04
CA LEU A 42 -15.41 5.06 2.88
C LEU A 42 -14.84 5.58 1.56
N TYR A 43 -15.58 5.46 0.47
CA TYR A 43 -15.19 6.00 -0.83
C TYR A 43 -15.04 7.52 -0.79
N ILE A 44 -16.05 8.24 -0.29
CA ILE A 44 -16.04 9.70 -0.22
C ILE A 44 -14.88 10.20 0.65
N LYS A 45 -14.69 9.61 1.84
CA LYS A 45 -13.58 10.00 2.74
C LYS A 45 -12.21 9.67 2.15
N SER A 46 -12.08 8.57 1.40
CA SER A 46 -10.82 8.21 0.74
C SER A 46 -10.48 9.17 -0.40
N MET A 47 -11.48 9.62 -1.18
CA MET A 47 -11.29 10.68 -2.17
C MET A 47 -10.84 12.00 -1.52
N GLN A 48 -11.48 12.39 -0.41
CA GLN A 48 -11.08 13.58 0.35
C GLN A 48 -9.66 13.47 0.92
N TRP A 49 -9.28 12.30 1.40
CA TRP A 49 -7.92 12.04 1.86
C TRP A 49 -6.90 12.24 0.73
N LEU A 50 -7.18 11.77 -0.49
CA LEU A 50 -6.30 12.00 -1.64
C LEU A 50 -6.14 13.49 -1.97
N GLU A 51 -7.24 14.26 -1.93
CA GLU A 51 -7.25 15.71 -2.18
C GLU A 51 -6.42 16.51 -1.16
N VAL A 52 -6.31 16.01 0.07
CA VAL A 52 -5.56 16.68 1.15
C VAL A 52 -4.11 16.19 1.22
N THR A 53 -3.89 14.89 1.00
CA THR A 53 -2.57 14.25 1.14
C THR A 53 -1.63 14.59 -0.02
N TYR A 54 -2.15 14.69 -1.24
CA TYR A 54 -1.32 14.91 -2.43
C TYR A 54 -1.44 16.33 -2.95
N LYS A 55 -0.29 16.93 -3.29
CA LYS A 55 -0.22 18.29 -3.86
C LYS A 55 -1.01 18.43 -5.17
N ASN A 56 -0.92 17.40 -6.03
CA ASN A 56 -1.60 17.34 -7.33
C ASN A 56 -2.52 16.12 -7.38
N PRO A 57 -3.69 16.14 -6.72
CA PRO A 57 -4.56 14.97 -6.56
C PRO A 57 -5.03 14.39 -7.90
N LYS A 58 -5.26 15.26 -8.90
CA LYS A 58 -5.62 14.86 -10.27
C LYS A 58 -4.53 14.07 -11.00
N GLU A 59 -3.26 14.31 -10.68
CA GLU A 59 -2.15 13.59 -11.31
C GLU A 59 -1.93 12.23 -10.66
N VAL A 60 -2.18 12.11 -9.36
CA VAL A 60 -2.02 10.84 -8.63
C VAL A 60 -3.19 9.90 -8.85
N LEU A 61 -4.41 10.41 -9.02
CA LEU A 61 -5.58 9.60 -9.32
C LEU A 61 -5.46 9.00 -10.73
N LYS A 62 -5.50 7.67 -10.83
CA LYS A 62 -5.35 6.94 -12.10
C LYS A 62 -6.65 6.31 -12.59
N GLY A 63 -7.61 6.12 -11.70
CA GLY A 63 -8.95 5.65 -12.05
C GLY A 63 -9.78 5.43 -10.80
N ASN A 64 -11.09 5.44 -10.97
CA ASN A 64 -12.04 5.21 -9.90
C ASN A 64 -13.38 4.76 -10.49
N ILE A 65 -14.06 3.87 -9.77
CA ILE A 65 -15.47 3.59 -9.95
C ILE A 65 -16.13 3.92 -8.62
N GLU A 66 -17.16 4.76 -8.67
CA GLU A 66 -17.84 5.26 -7.47
C GLU A 66 -18.30 4.11 -6.57
N ASN A 67 -17.95 4.19 -5.28
CA ASN A 67 -18.26 3.20 -4.24
C ASN A 67 -17.64 1.80 -4.44
N ASP A 68 -16.87 1.56 -5.50
CA ASP A 68 -16.23 0.27 -5.79
C ASP A 68 -14.72 0.33 -5.54
N TYR A 69 -14.00 1.18 -6.28
CA TYR A 69 -12.55 1.33 -6.08
C TYR A 69 -12.00 2.71 -6.43
N ILE A 70 -10.83 2.99 -5.86
CA ILE A 70 -9.95 4.10 -6.22
C ILE A 70 -8.56 3.54 -6.50
N ARG A 71 -7.98 3.89 -7.65
CA ARG A 71 -6.60 3.59 -8.01
C ARG A 71 -5.79 4.88 -8.07
N PHE A 72 -4.67 4.93 -7.35
CA PHE A 72 -3.77 6.08 -7.36
C PHE A 72 -2.31 5.68 -7.39
N THR A 73 -1.47 6.58 -7.91
CA THR A 73 -0.02 6.41 -7.97
C THR A 73 0.65 7.55 -7.22
N GLY A 74 1.36 7.23 -6.13
CA GLY A 74 2.18 8.16 -5.37
C GLY A 74 3.67 7.85 -5.52
N SER A 75 4.50 8.73 -4.98
CA SER A 75 5.96 8.53 -4.98
C SER A 75 6.60 9.01 -3.69
N LYS A 76 7.68 8.34 -3.30
CA LYS A 76 8.50 8.70 -2.13
C LYS A 76 9.98 8.68 -2.52
N SER A 77 10.66 9.79 -2.29
CA SER A 77 12.10 9.85 -2.54
C SER A 77 12.90 9.05 -1.52
N ASN A 78 14.01 8.48 -1.98
CA ASN A 78 14.96 7.70 -1.17
C ASN A 78 14.33 6.55 -0.36
N LEU A 79 13.33 5.86 -0.91
CA LEU A 79 12.61 4.79 -0.20
C LEU A 79 13.22 3.40 -0.43
N TYR A 80 13.62 3.08 -1.66
CA TYR A 80 14.24 1.79 -1.96
C TYR A 80 15.74 1.89 -1.73
N CYS A 81 16.24 1.36 -0.61
CA CYS A 81 17.66 1.41 -0.27
C CYS A 81 18.31 0.02 -0.27
N ILE A 82 19.53 -0.07 -0.80
CA ILE A 82 20.37 -1.28 -0.77
C ILE A 82 21.71 -0.97 -0.10
N ASN A 83 22.29 -2.00 0.52
CA ASN A 83 23.57 -1.92 1.24
C ASN A 83 24.64 -2.79 0.56
N ALA A 84 25.12 -2.36 -0.61
CA ALA A 84 26.18 -3.06 -1.35
C ALA A 84 27.58 -2.61 -0.87
N LEU A 85 27.91 -1.34 -1.07
CA LEU A 85 29.18 -0.71 -0.64
C LEU A 85 28.94 0.51 0.28
N GLY A 86 27.76 0.57 0.87
CA GLY A 86 27.18 1.74 1.53
C GLY A 86 25.67 1.77 1.27
N ARG A 87 24.96 2.70 1.91
CA ARG A 87 23.53 2.89 1.68
C ARG A 87 23.33 3.68 0.39
N THR A 88 22.79 3.05 -0.63
CA THR A 88 22.35 3.69 -1.87
C THR A 88 20.83 3.62 -1.92
N CYS A 89 20.17 4.74 -2.16
CA CYS A 89 18.71 4.84 -2.16
C CYS A 89 18.20 5.33 -3.51
N TYR A 90 16.99 4.90 -3.85
CA TYR A 90 16.27 5.26 -5.06
C TYR A 90 14.86 5.72 -4.70
N ASP A 91 14.33 6.60 -5.53
CA ASP A 91 12.94 7.03 -5.44
C ASP A 91 12.03 5.87 -5.83
N VAL A 92 10.92 5.74 -5.12
CA VAL A 92 9.92 4.68 -5.35
C VAL A 92 8.62 5.32 -5.79
N ARG A 93 8.00 4.70 -6.79
CA ARG A 93 6.63 4.96 -7.20
C ARG A 93 5.80 3.73 -6.84
N TYR A 94 4.67 3.96 -6.18
CA TYR A 94 3.74 2.91 -5.79
C TYR A 94 2.40 3.15 -6.44
N THR A 95 1.75 2.10 -6.90
CA THR A 95 0.36 2.14 -7.36
C THR A 95 -0.49 1.30 -6.41
N ILE A 96 -1.51 1.94 -5.85
CA ILE A 96 -2.39 1.35 -4.83
C ILE A 96 -3.83 1.36 -5.35
N GLU A 97 -4.56 0.29 -5.05
CA GLU A 97 -6.00 0.23 -5.15
C GLU A 97 -6.63 0.17 -3.76
N LEU A 98 -7.58 1.07 -3.51
CA LEU A 98 -8.50 0.98 -2.40
C LEU A 98 -9.80 0.38 -2.93
N VAL A 99 -10.17 -0.81 -2.45
CA VAL A 99 -11.44 -1.47 -2.81
C VAL A 99 -12.38 -1.44 -1.62
N PHE A 100 -13.60 -0.97 -1.85
CA PHE A 100 -14.56 -0.65 -0.81
C PHE A 100 -15.59 -1.77 -0.62
N LYS A 101 -15.87 -2.08 0.65
CA LYS A 101 -17.03 -2.84 1.09
C LYS A 101 -17.54 -2.25 2.40
N ASP A 102 -18.77 -2.56 2.77
CA ASP A 102 -19.29 -2.19 4.08
C ASP A 102 -18.33 -2.55 5.20
N GLY A 103 -18.00 -1.53 6.00
CA GLY A 103 -17.12 -1.60 7.14
C GLY A 103 -15.66 -1.92 6.84
N LYS A 104 -15.19 -1.93 5.59
CA LYS A 104 -13.77 -2.22 5.30
C LYS A 104 -13.25 -1.70 3.95
N ILE A 105 -11.95 -1.45 3.93
CA ILE A 105 -11.18 -1.13 2.73
C ILE A 105 -10.10 -2.20 2.54
N LYS A 106 -10.04 -2.83 1.36
CA LYS A 106 -8.84 -3.56 0.93
C LYS A 106 -7.85 -2.54 0.37
N PHE A 107 -6.70 -2.41 1.03
CA PHE A 107 -5.59 -1.56 0.60
C PHE A 107 -4.58 -2.45 -0.11
N ASP A 108 -4.55 -2.38 -1.43
CA ASP A 108 -3.87 -3.32 -2.31
C ASP A 108 -2.74 -2.64 -3.08
N VAL A 109 -1.52 -3.14 -2.95
CA VAL A 109 -0.34 -2.63 -3.66
C VAL A 109 -0.19 -3.42 -4.95
N ILE A 110 -0.65 -2.82 -6.05
CA ILE A 110 -0.69 -3.51 -7.35
C ILE A 110 0.59 -3.32 -8.17
N ASP A 111 1.39 -2.27 -7.88
CA ASP A 111 2.69 -2.07 -8.52
C ASP A 111 3.66 -1.28 -7.64
N LEU A 112 4.94 -1.62 -7.78
CA LEU A 112 6.07 -0.92 -7.17
C LEU A 112 7.15 -0.74 -8.24
N GLU A 113 7.64 0.49 -8.37
CA GLU A 113 8.71 0.82 -9.29
C GLU A 113 9.75 1.66 -8.57
N TYR A 114 11.00 1.57 -9.01
CA TYR A 114 12.07 2.45 -8.55
C TYR A 114 12.63 3.26 -9.72
N LEU A 115 13.13 4.45 -9.43
CA LEU A 115 13.79 5.28 -10.42
C LEU A 115 15.23 4.80 -10.62
N ALA A 116 15.47 4.07 -11.70
CA ALA A 116 16.81 3.66 -12.08
C ALA A 116 17.60 4.87 -12.62
N PRO A 117 18.84 5.11 -12.14
CA PRO A 117 19.66 6.19 -12.62
C PRO A 117 20.08 5.95 -14.08
N SER A 118 20.26 7.03 -14.83
CA SER A 118 20.87 6.96 -16.15
C SER A 118 22.36 6.58 -16.03
N SER A 119 22.88 5.92 -17.05
CA SER A 119 24.29 5.53 -17.17
C SER A 119 24.71 5.48 -18.63
N GLN A 120 25.99 5.23 -18.90
CA GLN A 120 26.48 5.02 -20.26
C GLN A 120 25.85 3.80 -20.99
N TYR A 121 25.17 2.92 -20.25
CA TYR A 121 24.53 1.72 -20.77
C TYR A 121 23.00 1.76 -20.74
N SER A 122 22.40 2.77 -20.10
CA SER A 122 20.94 2.86 -19.95
C SER A 122 20.49 4.31 -19.80
N ALA A 123 19.39 4.66 -20.48
CA ALA A 123 18.75 5.97 -20.34
C ALA A 123 18.19 6.22 -18.91
N GLY A 124 18.11 5.19 -18.07
CA GLY A 124 17.46 5.27 -16.77
C GLY A 124 15.93 5.35 -16.89
N GLY A 125 15.26 5.62 -15.77
CA GLY A 125 13.80 5.75 -15.71
C GLY A 125 13.14 4.79 -14.71
N TRP A 126 11.82 4.85 -14.65
CA TRP A 126 11.03 3.98 -13.79
C TRP A 126 11.18 2.53 -14.25
N SER A 127 11.54 1.66 -13.33
CA SER A 127 11.72 0.23 -13.54
C SER A 127 10.97 -0.54 -12.47
N SER A 128 10.35 -1.66 -12.83
CA SER A 128 9.64 -2.51 -11.87
C SER A 128 10.56 -2.93 -10.74
N LEU A 129 10.05 -2.82 -9.52
CA LEU A 129 10.71 -3.23 -8.29
C LEU A 129 10.17 -4.63 -7.93
N PRO A 130 10.92 -5.72 -8.18
CA PRO A 130 10.40 -7.08 -8.09
C PRO A 130 10.31 -7.58 -6.64
N LEU A 131 9.85 -6.77 -5.69
CA LEU A 131 9.72 -7.13 -4.27
C LEU A 131 8.57 -8.10 -4.01
N MET A 132 7.53 -8.04 -4.84
CA MET A 132 6.36 -8.92 -4.78
C MET A 132 6.72 -10.40 -5.05
N THR A 133 7.89 -10.65 -5.65
CA THR A 133 8.24 -11.97 -6.19
C THR A 133 9.65 -12.42 -5.81
N ASN A 134 10.32 -11.85 -4.78
CA ASN A 134 11.78 -12.02 -4.62
C ASN A 134 12.22 -13.09 -3.59
N PRO A 135 12.45 -14.35 -3.99
CA PRO A 135 13.17 -15.34 -3.18
C PRO A 135 14.66 -15.00 -2.98
N GLY A 136 15.19 -14.00 -3.68
CA GLY A 136 16.60 -13.58 -3.64
C GLY A 136 16.95 -12.60 -2.54
N ALA A 137 15.97 -11.98 -1.86
CA ALA A 137 16.22 -11.06 -0.75
C ALA A 137 16.69 -11.78 0.52
N PHE A 138 16.28 -13.03 0.69
CA PHE A 138 16.56 -13.86 1.85
C PHE A 138 17.62 -14.93 1.55
N PHE A 139 18.36 -15.33 2.58
CA PHE A 139 19.12 -16.57 2.58
C PHE A 139 18.15 -17.76 2.62
N LYS A 140 18.60 -18.95 2.22
CA LYS A 140 17.81 -20.20 2.30
C LYS A 140 17.30 -20.52 3.72
N LYS A 141 17.93 -19.94 4.75
CA LYS A 141 17.54 -20.07 6.16
C LYS A 141 16.49 -19.05 6.62
N GLY A 142 15.95 -18.22 5.72
CA GLY A 142 14.92 -17.21 6.04
C GLY A 142 15.46 -15.88 6.58
N GLU A 143 16.78 -15.72 6.69
CA GLU A 143 17.40 -14.46 7.11
C GLU A 143 17.52 -13.47 5.94
N LEU A 144 17.15 -12.21 6.15
CA LEU A 144 17.30 -11.15 5.15
C LEU A 144 18.79 -10.90 4.87
N LYS A 145 19.21 -10.91 3.61
CA LYS A 145 20.60 -10.63 3.26
C LYS A 145 20.95 -9.20 3.63
N LYS A 146 22.17 -8.96 4.12
CA LYS A 146 22.65 -7.64 4.54
C LYS A 146 22.47 -6.56 3.46
N THR A 147 22.61 -6.92 2.19
CA THR A 147 22.37 -6.01 1.04
C THR A 147 20.96 -5.46 0.98
N TYR A 148 19.97 -6.18 1.51
CA TYR A 148 18.55 -5.83 1.48
C TYR A 148 18.00 -5.42 2.84
N LYS A 149 18.86 -5.12 3.82
CA LYS A 149 18.43 -4.80 5.20
C LYS A 149 17.49 -3.59 5.32
N TYR A 150 17.43 -2.72 4.31
CA TYR A 150 16.56 -1.53 4.29
C TYR A 150 15.27 -1.73 3.50
N ILE A 151 15.07 -2.89 2.86
CA ILE A 151 13.83 -3.16 2.13
C ILE A 151 12.56 -3.09 3.01
N PRO A 152 12.60 -3.48 4.30
CA PRO A 152 11.45 -3.30 5.19
C PRO A 152 10.94 -1.84 5.29
N GLU A 153 11.77 -0.82 5.00
CA GLU A 153 11.35 0.58 5.01
C GLU A 153 10.22 0.87 4.00
N ILE A 154 10.11 0.08 2.91
CA ILE A 154 8.99 0.17 1.96
C ILE A 154 7.68 -0.25 2.63
N ALA A 155 7.71 -1.35 3.39
CA ALA A 155 6.55 -1.80 4.15
C ALA A 155 6.16 -0.77 5.22
N ASP A 156 7.14 -0.20 5.92
CA ASP A 156 6.90 0.86 6.91
C ASP A 156 6.22 2.08 6.29
N HIS A 157 6.67 2.50 5.10
CA HIS A 157 6.03 3.61 4.38
C HIS A 157 4.58 3.31 3.99
N LEU A 158 4.31 2.11 3.46
CA LEU A 158 2.96 1.69 3.10
C LEU A 158 2.04 1.58 4.33
N ASN A 159 2.57 1.09 5.45
CA ASN A 159 1.87 1.06 6.73
C ASN A 159 1.59 2.46 7.28
N SER A 160 2.49 3.43 7.08
CA SER A 160 2.25 4.83 7.41
C SER A 160 1.11 5.40 6.56
N LEU A 161 1.11 5.19 5.24
CA LEU A 161 0.02 5.65 4.35
C LEU A 161 -1.33 5.04 4.74
N LYS A 162 -1.34 3.73 5.04
CA LYS A 162 -2.53 3.04 5.56
C LYS A 162 -3.04 3.70 6.85
N SER A 163 -2.14 3.98 7.78
CA SER A 163 -2.48 4.57 9.08
C SER A 163 -2.98 6.02 8.94
N ASP A 164 -2.38 6.79 8.03
CA ASP A 164 -2.82 8.15 7.70
C ASP A 164 -4.24 8.14 7.13
N LEU A 165 -4.55 7.24 6.19
CA LEU A 165 -5.89 7.05 5.65
C LEU A 165 -6.89 6.65 6.75
N GLN A 166 -6.54 5.68 7.59
CA GLN A 166 -7.40 5.24 8.70
C GLN A 166 -7.69 6.38 9.67
N THR A 167 -6.67 7.15 10.04
CA THR A 167 -6.81 8.32 10.91
C THR A 167 -7.71 9.36 10.27
N PHE A 168 -7.55 9.63 8.97
CA PHE A 168 -8.38 10.60 8.25
C PHE A 168 -9.86 10.18 8.20
N ILE A 169 -10.15 8.91 7.96
CA ILE A 169 -11.53 8.39 7.89
C ILE A 169 -12.20 8.40 9.27
N THR A 170 -11.45 8.08 10.32
CA THR A 170 -11.96 7.99 11.70
C THR A 170 -12.08 9.34 12.38
N THR A 171 -11.31 10.34 11.94
CA THR A 171 -11.46 11.71 12.41
C THR A 171 -12.63 12.35 11.66
N ASP A 172 -13.71 12.71 12.37
CA ASP A 172 -14.87 13.41 11.78
C ASP A 172 -14.54 14.86 11.32
N ALA A 173 -13.27 15.27 11.38
CA ALA A 173 -12.80 16.53 10.85
C ALA A 173 -12.98 16.55 9.32
N VAL A 174 -13.89 17.41 8.86
CA VAL A 174 -13.88 17.85 7.46
C VAL A 174 -12.64 18.73 7.32
N ALA A 175 -11.75 18.41 6.37
CA ALA A 175 -10.65 19.27 5.98
C ALA A 175 -11.20 20.53 5.29
N SER A 176 -11.84 21.41 6.07
CA SER A 176 -12.36 22.68 5.61
C SER A 176 -11.24 23.70 5.70
N LYS A 177 -10.76 24.18 4.55
CA LYS A 177 -9.85 25.34 4.48
C LYS A 177 -10.59 26.67 4.68
N LYS A 178 -11.88 26.66 5.02
CA LYS A 178 -12.72 27.86 5.19
C LYS A 178 -12.66 28.47 6.59
N GLU A 179 -11.48 28.51 7.21
CA GLU A 179 -11.34 29.32 8.43
C GLU A 179 -11.08 30.78 8.04
N GLY A 180 -12.13 31.60 8.15
CA GLY A 180 -11.99 33.07 8.27
C GLY A 180 -11.72 33.87 6.99
N TRP A 181 -12.13 33.40 5.81
CA TRP A 181 -12.13 34.17 4.55
C TRP A 181 -13.44 33.98 3.80
#